data_AF-A0A1J4XSU4-F1
#
_entry.id   AF-A0A1J4XSU4-F1
#
_cell.length_a   1.000
_cell.length_b   1.000
_cell.length_c   1.000
_cell.angle_alpha   90.00
_cell.angle_beta   90.00
_cell.angle_gamma   90.00
#
_symmetry.space_group_name_H-M   'P 1'
#
loop_
_entity.id
_entity.type
_entity.pdbx_description
1 polymer ?
#
loop_
_entity_poly.entity_id
_entity_poly.type
_entity_poly.pdbx_seq_one_letter_code
_entity_poly.pdbx_strand_id
1 'polypeptide(L)'
;MEKEEKGFGFVVIILIWGGLLYFLFSTPLLSEFTGSKFLGSALLNFNSGLKEQKEIIGIFYDDNKENFQKAKIHFNKSIDIFDIKISPDNPELIFAGSNYGLFISRDGGLNWYNFSDLEKNITSNATVYKILFANGQSYISIFQNNKGIVYKSQDKFFSLEKIYEIEDEAVYDIAVNGNNLYLGLSNGRLLLYSLEKGEIRLLTTLNSAITDLKISRHNGGLIYLTLKSGGFWVSRNNGQSFERIKFLDDYRGANKINDFLVASLGNSSIYAATDYGLIKSLNSGETWQVFKSLPAEAPKISTLALKENPGEIFAASNGKIYKSRDYGLSWQIFDPGFTDRKISTINLEGNKIIIGTKK
;
A
#
# COMPACT_ATOMS: atom_id res chain seq x y z
N MET A 1 -2.17 -57.22 42.41
CA MET A 1 -2.84 -56.55 41.26
C MET A 1 -2.17 -55.21 41.08
N GLU A 2 -1.07 -55.19 40.32
CA GLU A 2 -0.41 -53.98 39.83
C GLU A 2 -1.21 -53.45 38.64
N LYS A 3 -1.58 -52.17 38.64
CA LYS A 3 -2.12 -51.48 37.47
C LYS A 3 -0.99 -50.66 36.85
N GLU A 4 -0.51 -51.12 35.70
CA GLU A 4 0.28 -50.29 34.78
C GLU A 4 -0.59 -49.16 34.24
N GLU A 5 -0.29 -47.92 34.60
CA GLU A 5 -0.76 -46.76 33.84
C GLU A 5 0.10 -46.60 32.59
N LYS A 6 -0.48 -46.92 31.42
CA LYS A 6 0.11 -46.56 30.13
C LYS A 6 0.02 -45.05 29.94
N GLY A 7 1.13 -44.34 30.16
CA GLY A 7 1.27 -42.95 29.76
C GLY A 7 1.23 -42.82 28.23
N PHE A 8 0.18 -42.19 27.72
CA PHE A 8 0.15 -41.73 26.32
C PHE A 8 1.04 -40.49 26.19
N GLY A 9 2.22 -40.66 25.60
CA GLY A 9 3.02 -39.54 25.13
C GLY A 9 2.42 -38.97 23.85
N PHE A 10 2.06 -37.69 23.84
CA PHE A 10 1.74 -36.97 22.62
C PHE A 10 2.95 -36.17 22.15
N VAL A 11 3.25 -36.26 20.86
CA VAL A 11 4.22 -35.39 20.19
C VAL A 11 3.48 -34.14 19.74
N VAL A 12 3.83 -33.00 20.33
CA VAL A 12 3.42 -31.69 19.81
C VAL A 12 4.43 -31.29 18.74
N ILE A 13 4.05 -31.36 17.47
CA ILE A 13 4.83 -30.75 16.38
C ILE A 13 4.40 -29.29 16.29
N ILE A 14 5.26 -28.40 16.76
CA ILE A 14 5.10 -26.94 16.59
C ILE A 14 5.80 -26.55 15.29
N LEU A 15 5.02 -26.20 14.27
CA LEU A 15 5.55 -25.51 13.08
C LEU A 15 5.48 -24.00 13.33
N ILE A 16 6.64 -23.42 13.60
CA ILE A 16 6.79 -21.98 13.78
C ILE A 16 7.04 -21.35 12.41
N TRP A 17 6.06 -20.60 11.90
CA TRP A 17 6.28 -19.57 10.88
C TRP A 17 5.55 -18.30 11.34
N GLY A 18 6.31 -17.22 11.56
CA GLY A 18 5.75 -15.88 11.79
C GLY A 18 5.21 -15.61 13.20
N GLY A 19 6.07 -15.75 14.21
CA GLY A 19 5.97 -15.17 15.55
C GLY A 19 4.62 -14.60 16.02
N LEU A 20 3.70 -15.46 16.45
CA LEU A 20 2.82 -15.19 17.60
C LEU A 20 2.29 -16.54 18.14
N LEU A 21 2.31 -16.71 19.46
CA LEU A 21 1.96 -17.95 20.16
C LEU A 21 0.54 -17.82 20.71
N TYR A 22 -0.38 -18.74 20.38
CA TYR A 22 -1.66 -18.87 21.07
C TYR A 22 -1.71 -20.21 21.80
N PHE A 23 -1.95 -20.18 23.11
CA PHE A 23 -2.32 -21.38 23.87
C PHE A 23 -3.84 -21.54 23.86
N LEU A 24 -4.34 -22.63 23.28
CA LEU A 24 -5.69 -23.11 23.54
C LEU A 24 -5.58 -24.25 24.54
N PHE A 25 -5.89 -23.98 25.81
CA PHE A 25 -6.16 -25.04 26.77
C PHE A 25 -7.63 -25.41 26.66
N SER A 26 -7.93 -26.66 26.30
CA SER A 26 -9.20 -27.27 26.66
C SER A 26 -8.95 -28.07 27.93
N THR A 27 -9.59 -27.70 29.03
CA THR A 27 -9.63 -28.52 30.24
C THR A 27 -10.97 -29.26 30.27
N PRO A 28 -11.01 -30.56 30.62
CA PRO A 28 -12.20 -31.13 31.19
C PRO A 28 -12.26 -30.72 32.67
N LEU A 29 -13.48 -30.44 33.15
CA LEU A 29 -13.77 -30.15 34.55
C LEU A 29 -13.15 -31.19 35.49
N LEU A 30 -12.45 -30.72 36.53
CA LEU A 30 -12.57 -31.26 37.89
C LEU A 30 -12.00 -30.28 38.91
N SER A 31 -12.61 -30.37 40.09
CA SER A 31 -12.75 -29.42 41.18
C SER A 31 -11.52 -29.25 42.09
N GLU A 32 -11.47 -28.06 42.71
CA GLU A 32 -10.93 -27.76 44.05
C GLU A 32 -9.50 -28.21 44.38
N PHE A 33 -8.56 -27.26 44.33
CA PHE A 33 -7.46 -27.20 45.28
C PHE A 33 -7.19 -25.74 45.68
N THR A 34 -7.56 -25.41 46.92
CA THR A 34 -7.20 -24.17 47.60
C THR A 34 -5.72 -24.19 47.99
N GLY A 35 -4.93 -23.20 47.58
CA GLY A 35 -3.53 -23.11 47.96
C GLY A 35 -2.81 -21.89 47.39
N SER A 36 -3.04 -20.72 48.00
CA SER A 36 -2.23 -19.53 47.77
C SER A 36 -0.79 -19.74 48.26
N LYS A 37 0.13 -20.06 47.33
CA LYS A 37 1.59 -19.86 47.41
C LYS A 37 2.22 -20.73 46.32
N PHE A 38 2.43 -20.20 45.12
CA PHE A 38 3.50 -20.59 44.17
C PHE A 38 3.40 -19.81 42.84
N LEU A 39 3.25 -18.49 42.90
CA LEU A 39 3.48 -17.62 41.74
C LEU A 39 4.15 -16.33 42.24
N GLY A 40 5.39 -16.48 42.69
CA GLY A 40 6.14 -15.39 43.29
C GLY A 40 7.63 -15.64 43.24
N SER A 41 8.17 -15.95 42.05
CA SER A 41 9.60 -15.81 41.71
C SER A 41 9.91 -16.41 40.32
N ALA A 42 9.38 -15.83 39.25
CA ALA A 42 9.89 -16.08 37.89
C ALA A 42 9.58 -14.94 36.90
N LEU A 43 9.35 -13.73 37.41
CA LEU A 43 9.31 -12.49 36.61
C LEU A 43 10.49 -11.64 37.08
N LEU A 44 11.70 -12.10 36.78
CA LEU A 44 12.91 -11.29 36.93
C LEU A 44 13.57 -11.18 35.56
N ASN A 45 13.34 -10.03 34.94
CA ASN A 45 14.26 -9.30 34.07
C ASN A 45 14.95 -10.11 32.96
N PHE A 46 14.19 -10.46 31.93
CA PHE A 46 14.74 -10.39 30.57
C PHE A 46 14.69 -8.93 30.09
N ASN A 47 15.59 -8.12 30.64
CA ASN A 47 15.96 -6.86 30.02
C ASN A 47 16.93 -7.21 28.89
N SER A 48 16.39 -7.71 27.76
CA SER A 48 17.20 -7.81 26.54
C SER A 48 17.64 -6.39 26.23
N GLY A 49 18.95 -6.12 26.23
CA GLY A 49 19.57 -4.84 25.89
C GLY A 49 19.37 -4.41 24.43
N LEU A 50 18.19 -4.66 23.87
CA LEU A 50 17.67 -3.99 22.69
C LEU A 50 17.41 -2.55 23.13
N LYS A 51 18.31 -1.64 22.72
CA LYS A 51 17.97 -0.22 22.61
C LYS A 51 16.56 -0.13 22.05
N GLU A 52 15.65 0.58 22.73
CA GLU A 52 14.37 0.98 22.15
C GLU A 52 14.64 1.49 20.74
N GLN A 53 14.24 0.68 19.75
CA GLN A 53 14.55 0.98 18.36
C GLN A 53 13.73 2.20 17.98
N LYS A 54 14.44 3.23 17.51
CA LYS A 54 13.84 4.48 17.03
C LYS A 54 12.70 4.16 16.08
N GLU A 55 11.53 4.58 16.54
CA GLU A 55 10.21 4.56 15.93
C GLU A 55 10.28 4.89 14.44
N ILE A 56 10.03 3.91 13.58
CA ILE A 56 9.81 4.20 12.17
C ILE A 56 8.32 4.34 11.94
N ILE A 57 7.98 5.61 11.84
CA ILE A 57 6.72 6.23 11.44
C ILE A 57 6.34 5.76 10.05
N GLY A 58 5.08 5.42 9.87
CA GLY A 58 4.50 5.39 8.54
C GLY A 58 3.35 4.42 8.39
N ILE A 59 2.58 4.16 9.45
CA ILE A 59 1.20 3.68 9.44
C ILE A 59 0.53 4.32 10.65
N PHE A 60 -0.60 4.97 10.42
CA PHE A 60 -1.34 5.67 11.47
C PHE A 60 -2.81 5.44 11.27
N TYR A 61 -3.51 5.22 12.38
CA TYR A 61 -4.89 4.79 12.45
C TYR A 61 -5.81 5.89 13.00
N ASP A 62 -6.99 6.09 12.41
CA ASP A 62 -8.08 6.90 12.98
C ASP A 62 -9.31 6.02 13.18
N ASP A 63 -9.85 6.01 14.39
CA ASP A 63 -11.02 5.21 14.81
C ASP A 63 -12.20 6.11 15.22
N ASN A 64 -12.37 7.22 14.51
CA ASN A 64 -13.40 8.26 14.70
C ASN A 64 -13.07 9.35 15.72
N LYS A 65 -11.79 9.57 16.05
CA LYS A 65 -11.37 10.64 16.98
C LYS A 65 -10.31 11.57 16.42
N GLU A 66 -9.98 11.44 15.13
CA GLU A 66 -8.99 12.29 14.46
C GLU A 66 -7.63 12.26 15.16
N ASN A 67 -7.30 11.15 15.83
CA ASN A 67 -6.06 10.96 16.58
C ASN A 67 -5.25 9.84 15.93
N PHE A 68 -4.29 10.24 15.12
CA PHE A 68 -3.39 9.32 14.46
C PHE A 68 -2.37 8.75 15.46
N GLN A 69 -2.36 7.42 15.61
CA GLN A 69 -1.42 6.70 16.47
C GLN A 69 -0.25 6.14 15.66
N LYS A 70 0.98 6.18 16.20
CA LYS A 70 2.15 5.58 15.55
C LYS A 70 2.10 4.06 15.62
N ALA A 71 2.24 3.39 14.47
CA ALA A 71 2.45 1.94 14.43
C ALA A 71 3.84 1.52 14.93
N LYS A 72 3.96 0.30 15.45
CA LYS A 72 5.21 -0.33 15.83
C LYS A 72 5.74 -1.22 14.70
N ILE A 73 6.94 -0.96 14.24
CA ILE A 73 7.61 -1.78 13.21
C ILE A 73 8.72 -2.59 13.86
N HIS A 74 8.63 -3.91 13.75
CA HIS A 74 9.61 -4.85 14.29
C HIS A 74 10.74 -5.08 13.28
N PHE A 75 11.50 -4.02 12.98
CA PHE A 75 12.61 -4.04 12.04
C PHE A 75 13.67 -3.00 12.42
N ASN A 76 14.94 -3.32 12.18
CA ASN A 76 16.08 -2.55 12.70
C ASN A 76 16.61 -1.45 11.77
N LYS A 77 16.01 -1.25 10.60
CA LYS A 77 16.41 -0.23 9.62
C LYS A 77 15.23 0.69 9.29
N SER A 78 15.53 1.97 9.04
CA SER A 78 14.57 2.92 8.48
C SER A 78 14.10 2.43 7.11
N ILE A 79 12.80 2.25 6.96
CA ILE A 79 12.17 1.81 5.70
C ILE A 79 11.46 2.99 5.03
N ASP A 80 11.42 3.00 3.70
CA ASP A 80 10.60 3.90 2.91
C ASP A 80 9.43 3.11 2.34
N ILE A 81 8.22 3.60 2.56
CA ILE A 81 6.99 2.95 2.12
C ILE A 81 6.59 3.48 0.75
N PHE A 82 6.41 2.59 -0.21
CA PHE A 82 5.97 2.92 -1.57
C PHE A 82 4.47 2.71 -1.77
N ASP A 83 3.92 1.64 -1.19
CA ASP A 83 2.49 1.36 -1.27
C ASP A 83 2.00 0.65 -0.02
N ILE A 84 0.74 0.90 0.34
CA ILE A 84 0.05 0.19 1.42
C ILE A 84 -1.33 -0.21 0.91
N LYS A 85 -1.72 -1.46 1.17
CA LYS A 85 -3.03 -1.98 0.83
C LYS A 85 -3.59 -2.80 1.99
N ILE A 86 -4.84 -2.50 2.33
CA ILE A 86 -5.62 -3.31 3.26
C ILE A 86 -6.26 -4.45 2.47
N SER A 87 -6.31 -5.66 3.06
CA SER A 87 -6.93 -6.82 2.41
C SER A 87 -8.43 -6.57 2.26
N PRO A 88 -9.01 -6.72 1.05
CA PRO A 88 -10.41 -6.37 0.78
C PRO A 88 -11.47 -7.13 1.61
N ASP A 89 -11.08 -8.25 2.20
CA ASP A 89 -11.94 -9.15 2.96
C ASP A 89 -11.49 -9.32 4.42
N ASN A 90 -10.41 -8.64 4.82
CA ASN A 90 -9.92 -8.66 6.19
C ASN A 90 -9.23 -7.31 6.52
N PRO A 91 -9.94 -6.36 7.15
CA PRO A 91 -9.40 -5.04 7.48
C PRO A 91 -8.24 -5.08 8.49
N GLU A 92 -8.03 -6.21 9.18
CA GLU A 92 -6.92 -6.41 10.10
C GLU A 92 -5.64 -6.86 9.39
N LEU A 93 -5.76 -7.40 8.18
CA LEU A 93 -4.64 -7.87 7.36
C LEU A 93 -4.23 -6.79 6.37
N ILE A 94 -3.03 -6.24 6.54
CA ILE A 94 -2.55 -5.11 5.74
C ILE A 94 -1.13 -5.39 5.27
N PHE A 95 -0.82 -4.99 4.05
CA PHE A 95 0.48 -5.15 3.43
C PHE A 95 1.10 -3.80 3.07
N ALA A 96 2.39 -3.67 3.31
CA ALA A 96 3.16 -2.47 2.98
C ALA A 96 4.38 -2.85 2.14
N GLY A 97 4.48 -2.27 0.94
CA GLY A 97 5.62 -2.39 0.07
C GLY A 97 6.68 -1.37 0.44
N SER A 98 7.93 -1.80 0.58
CA SER A 98 9.04 -0.94 1.01
C SER A 98 10.32 -1.18 0.22
N ASN A 99 11.36 -0.38 0.49
CA ASN A 99 12.73 -0.60 0.01
C ASN A 99 13.46 -1.76 0.72
N TYR A 100 12.82 -2.44 1.67
CA TYR A 100 13.36 -3.60 2.40
C TYR A 100 12.37 -4.79 2.37
N GLY A 101 11.69 -4.98 1.26
CA GLY A 101 10.74 -6.06 1.02
C GLY A 101 9.31 -5.73 1.44
N LEU A 102 8.53 -6.79 1.61
CA LEU A 102 7.12 -6.72 1.98
C LEU A 102 6.97 -6.75 3.51
N PHE A 103 6.07 -5.94 4.04
CA PHE A 103 5.70 -5.95 5.44
C PHE A 103 4.23 -6.30 5.61
N ILE A 104 3.89 -6.96 6.72
CA ILE A 104 2.54 -7.40 7.05
C ILE A 104 2.16 -6.92 8.45
N SER A 105 0.90 -6.52 8.62
CA SER A 105 0.21 -6.39 9.90
C SER A 105 -1.01 -7.30 9.89
N ARG A 106 -1.32 -7.88 11.05
CA ARG A 106 -2.48 -8.76 11.28
C ARG A 106 -3.42 -8.22 12.38
N ASP A 107 -3.17 -6.99 12.81
CA ASP A 107 -3.84 -6.30 13.91
C ASP A 107 -4.20 -4.87 13.52
N GLY A 108 -4.59 -4.70 12.25
CA GLY A 108 -5.18 -3.45 11.79
C GLY A 108 -4.18 -2.30 11.66
N GLY A 109 -2.89 -2.62 11.63
CA GLY A 109 -1.81 -1.69 11.37
C GLY A 109 -1.07 -1.26 12.64
N LEU A 110 -1.32 -1.90 13.78
CA LEU A 110 -0.66 -1.57 15.05
C LEU A 110 0.76 -2.14 15.12
N ASN A 111 0.97 -3.40 14.70
CA ASN A 111 2.28 -4.05 14.69
C ASN A 111 2.62 -4.59 13.29
N TRP A 112 3.86 -4.35 12.88
CA TRP A 112 4.37 -4.68 11.56
C TRP A 112 5.61 -5.55 11.59
N TYR A 113 5.63 -6.56 10.72
CA TYR A 113 6.72 -7.51 10.60
C TYR A 113 7.14 -7.62 9.14
N ASN A 114 8.45 -7.81 8.91
CA ASN A 114 8.93 -8.18 7.59
C ASN A 114 8.35 -9.54 7.21
N PHE A 115 7.83 -9.65 5.98
CA PHE A 115 7.08 -10.78 5.51
C PHE A 115 7.66 -11.31 4.19
N SER A 116 7.58 -12.62 4.05
CA SER A 116 7.98 -13.36 2.87
C SER A 116 7.00 -14.52 2.69
N ASP A 117 6.78 -14.92 1.45
CA ASP A 117 6.01 -16.11 1.11
C ASP A 117 6.75 -17.38 1.56
N LEU A 118 6.08 -18.54 1.44
CA LEU A 118 6.62 -19.83 1.88
C LEU A 118 7.97 -20.18 1.22
N GLU A 119 8.16 -19.81 -0.04
CA GLU A 119 9.38 -20.10 -0.80
C GLU A 119 10.43 -18.99 -0.69
N LYS A 120 10.14 -17.92 0.06
CA LYS A 120 11.00 -16.75 0.24
C LYS A 120 11.36 -16.04 -1.06
N ASN A 121 10.42 -15.95 -2.00
CA ASN A 121 10.58 -15.24 -3.26
C ASN A 121 10.83 -13.73 -3.04
N ILE A 122 10.15 -13.12 -2.07
CA ILE A 122 10.37 -11.70 -1.71
C ILE A 122 11.22 -11.61 -0.45
N THR A 123 12.48 -11.19 -0.58
CA THR A 123 13.40 -11.04 0.55
C THR A 123 13.51 -9.58 1.03
N SER A 124 14.21 -9.35 2.13
CA SER A 124 14.47 -8.00 2.66
C SER A 124 15.39 -7.15 1.76
N ASN A 125 15.94 -7.71 0.68
CA ASN A 125 16.72 -6.97 -0.32
C ASN A 125 15.87 -6.53 -1.52
N ALA A 126 14.60 -6.93 -1.58
CA ALA A 126 13.68 -6.48 -2.62
C ALA A 126 13.20 -5.05 -2.34
N THR A 127 13.01 -4.27 -3.40
CA THR A 127 12.12 -3.11 -3.35
C THR A 127 10.75 -3.53 -3.86
N VAL A 128 9.70 -3.30 -3.08
CA VAL A 128 8.30 -3.55 -3.48
C VAL A 128 7.67 -2.23 -3.90
N TYR A 129 7.28 -2.11 -5.16
CA TYR A 129 6.75 -0.86 -5.72
C TYR A 129 5.23 -0.77 -5.62
N LYS A 130 4.51 -1.84 -6.00
CA LYS A 130 3.05 -1.83 -6.06
C LYS A 130 2.46 -3.09 -5.47
N ILE A 131 1.37 -2.93 -4.73
CA ILE A 131 0.49 -4.00 -4.26
C ILE A 131 -0.89 -3.73 -4.87
N LEU A 132 -1.50 -4.76 -5.46
CA LEU A 132 -2.80 -4.63 -6.11
C LEU A 132 -3.69 -5.82 -5.78
N PHE A 133 -4.87 -5.56 -5.23
CA PHE A 133 -5.95 -6.53 -5.12
C PHE A 133 -6.97 -6.27 -6.23
N ALA A 134 -7.23 -7.28 -7.07
CA ALA A 134 -8.20 -7.17 -8.15
C ALA A 134 -8.77 -8.53 -8.52
N ASN A 135 -10.08 -8.60 -8.78
CA ASN A 135 -10.78 -9.79 -9.26
C ASN A 135 -10.54 -11.06 -8.40
N GLY A 136 -10.48 -10.89 -7.07
CA GLY A 136 -10.21 -12.00 -6.14
C GLY A 136 -8.77 -12.51 -6.14
N GLN A 137 -7.86 -11.83 -6.85
CA GLN A 137 -6.43 -12.13 -6.91
C GLN A 137 -5.62 -10.96 -6.36
N SER A 138 -4.36 -11.25 -6.06
CA SER A 138 -3.40 -10.28 -5.57
C SER A 138 -2.18 -10.26 -6.49
N TYR A 139 -1.66 -9.07 -6.77
CA TYR A 139 -0.48 -8.87 -7.60
C TYR A 139 0.50 -7.96 -6.87
N ILE A 140 1.78 -8.21 -7.06
CA ILE A 140 2.86 -7.44 -6.46
C ILE A 140 3.99 -7.27 -7.45
N SER A 141 4.46 -6.03 -7.60
CA SER A 141 5.65 -5.73 -8.41
C SER A 141 6.84 -5.43 -7.50
N ILE A 142 7.96 -6.06 -7.81
CA ILE A 142 9.21 -5.90 -7.05
C ILE A 142 10.39 -5.65 -7.97
N PHE A 143 11.48 -5.16 -7.40
CA PHE A 143 12.81 -5.22 -7.98
C PHE A 143 13.79 -5.85 -7.00
N GLN A 144 14.42 -6.94 -7.42
CA GLN A 144 15.34 -7.73 -6.60
C GLN A 144 16.40 -8.35 -7.49
N ASN A 145 17.66 -8.41 -7.03
CA ASN A 145 18.77 -9.00 -7.79
C ASN A 145 18.88 -8.48 -9.23
N ASN A 146 18.70 -7.17 -9.40
CA ASN A 146 18.72 -6.49 -10.69
C ASN A 146 17.62 -6.91 -11.67
N LYS A 147 16.49 -7.42 -11.14
CA LYS A 147 15.36 -7.90 -11.93
C LYS A 147 14.06 -7.30 -11.43
N GLY A 148 13.27 -6.76 -12.34
CA GLY A 148 11.88 -6.42 -12.12
C GLY A 148 11.02 -7.67 -12.24
N ILE A 149 10.25 -7.97 -11.21
CA ILE A 149 9.44 -9.20 -11.15
C ILE A 149 8.01 -8.83 -10.78
N VAL A 150 7.04 -9.43 -11.46
CA VAL A 150 5.63 -9.37 -11.05
C VAL A 150 5.19 -10.76 -10.62
N TYR A 151 4.67 -10.83 -9.40
CA TYR A 151 4.05 -12.03 -8.88
C TYR A 151 2.53 -11.86 -8.82
N LYS A 152 1.85 -13.00 -8.93
CA LYS A 152 0.43 -13.18 -8.69
C LYS A 152 0.24 -14.11 -7.49
N SER A 153 -0.85 -13.95 -6.77
CA SER A 153 -1.22 -14.80 -5.65
C SER A 153 -2.75 -14.96 -5.57
N GLN A 154 -3.18 -16.12 -5.08
CA GLN A 154 -4.59 -16.41 -4.77
C GLN A 154 -4.88 -16.34 -3.26
N ASP A 155 -3.83 -16.23 -2.44
CA ASP A 155 -3.89 -16.31 -0.98
C ASP A 155 -3.22 -15.10 -0.33
N LYS A 156 -3.29 -13.92 -0.96
CA LYS A 156 -2.78 -12.66 -0.35
C LYS A 156 -1.29 -12.75 -0.01
N PHE A 157 -0.52 -13.28 -0.96
CA PHE A 157 0.94 -13.36 -0.96
C PHE A 157 1.54 -14.41 -0.01
N PHE A 158 0.76 -15.33 0.54
CA PHE A 158 1.31 -16.49 1.28
C PHE A 158 2.01 -17.47 0.32
N SER A 159 1.48 -17.62 -0.90
CA SER A 159 2.14 -18.21 -2.05
C SER A 159 2.20 -17.23 -3.21
N LEU A 160 3.28 -17.32 -4.00
CA LEU A 160 3.56 -16.43 -5.11
C LEU A 160 3.84 -17.24 -6.38
N GLU A 161 3.15 -16.87 -7.46
CA GLU A 161 3.40 -17.35 -8.81
C GLU A 161 4.06 -16.22 -9.60
N LYS A 162 5.28 -16.45 -10.10
CA LYS A 162 5.96 -15.47 -10.95
C LYS A 162 5.34 -15.46 -12.33
N ILE A 163 4.78 -14.32 -12.74
CA ILE A 163 4.12 -14.18 -14.05
C ILE A 163 4.94 -13.35 -15.06
N TYR A 164 5.89 -12.54 -14.57
CA TYR A 164 6.76 -11.74 -15.41
C TYR A 164 8.10 -11.45 -14.73
N GLU A 165 9.17 -11.42 -15.52
CA GLU A 165 10.53 -11.08 -15.10
C GLU A 165 11.23 -10.30 -16.22
N ILE A 166 11.99 -9.27 -15.85
CA ILE A 166 12.85 -8.50 -16.76
C ILE A 166 14.14 -8.09 -16.05
N GLU A 167 15.26 -8.17 -16.76
CA GLU A 167 16.58 -7.75 -16.24
C GLU A 167 16.80 -6.25 -16.41
N ASP A 168 17.58 -5.65 -15.50
CA ASP A 168 17.99 -4.23 -15.49
C ASP A 168 16.84 -3.20 -15.44
N GLU A 169 15.60 -3.66 -15.32
CA GLU A 169 14.40 -2.82 -15.36
C GLU A 169 13.48 -3.14 -14.19
N ALA A 170 12.84 -2.12 -13.64
CA ALA A 170 11.82 -2.23 -12.61
C ALA A 170 10.41 -2.11 -13.23
N VAL A 171 9.44 -2.77 -12.60
CA VAL A 171 8.00 -2.56 -12.86
C VAL A 171 7.46 -1.66 -11.76
N TYR A 172 7.40 -0.35 -12.04
CA TYR A 172 7.04 0.65 -11.04
C TYR A 172 5.55 0.66 -10.71
N ASP A 173 4.70 0.38 -11.69
CA ASP A 173 3.26 0.29 -11.43
C ASP A 173 2.56 -0.78 -12.26
N ILE A 174 1.46 -1.28 -11.72
CA ILE A 174 0.57 -2.25 -12.36
C ILE A 174 -0.89 -1.85 -12.19
N ALA A 175 -1.70 -2.10 -13.23
CA ALA A 175 -3.14 -1.85 -13.21
C ALA A 175 -3.91 -2.98 -13.91
N VAL A 176 -5.09 -3.33 -13.39
CA VAL A 176 -5.93 -4.40 -13.94
C VAL A 176 -7.20 -3.83 -14.58
N ASN A 177 -7.49 -4.28 -15.80
CA ASN A 177 -8.78 -4.06 -16.45
C ASN A 177 -9.30 -5.37 -17.08
N GLY A 178 -10.38 -5.91 -16.50
CA GLY A 178 -10.88 -7.22 -16.88
C GLY A 178 -9.80 -8.29 -16.74
N ASN A 179 -9.48 -8.94 -17.85
CA ASN A 179 -8.49 -10.02 -17.94
C ASN A 179 -7.07 -9.55 -18.33
N ASN A 180 -6.85 -8.25 -18.32
CA ASN A 180 -5.59 -7.64 -18.73
C ASN A 180 -4.90 -6.97 -17.54
N LEU A 181 -3.62 -7.29 -17.35
CA LEU A 181 -2.73 -6.63 -16.42
C LEU A 181 -1.77 -5.75 -17.21
N TYR A 182 -1.77 -4.45 -16.93
CA TYR A 182 -0.88 -3.47 -17.54
C TYR A 182 0.32 -3.27 -16.62
N LEU A 183 1.54 -3.24 -17.18
CA LEU A 183 2.79 -3.08 -16.46
C LEU A 183 3.53 -1.84 -16.97
N GLY A 184 3.74 -0.86 -16.11
CA GLY A 184 4.52 0.34 -16.38
C GLY A 184 5.98 0.17 -15.92
N LEU A 185 6.92 0.24 -16.86
CA LEU A 185 8.34 -0.04 -16.59
C LEU A 185 9.20 1.22 -16.41
N SER A 186 10.38 1.04 -15.81
CA SER A 186 11.41 2.07 -15.62
C SER A 186 12.01 2.65 -16.89
N ASN A 187 11.98 1.92 -18.00
CA ASN A 187 12.40 2.41 -19.32
C ASN A 187 11.26 3.02 -20.15
N GLY A 188 10.07 3.17 -19.58
CA GLY A 188 8.93 3.77 -20.27
C GLY A 188 8.13 2.82 -21.15
N ARG A 189 8.45 1.52 -21.17
CA ARG A 189 7.62 0.51 -21.83
C ARG A 189 6.33 0.27 -21.03
N LEU A 190 5.21 0.26 -21.74
CA LEU A 190 3.93 -0.23 -21.23
C LEU A 190 3.66 -1.61 -21.81
N LEU A 191 3.59 -2.62 -20.95
CA LEU A 191 3.30 -4.00 -21.35
C LEU A 191 1.86 -4.37 -20.98
N LEU A 192 1.29 -5.30 -21.74
CA LEU A 192 0.02 -5.93 -21.45
C LEU A 192 0.22 -7.42 -21.26
N TYR A 193 -0.12 -7.92 -20.09
CA TYR A 193 -0.16 -9.34 -19.75
C TYR A 193 -1.61 -9.84 -19.75
N SER A 194 -1.91 -10.88 -20.52
CA SER A 194 -3.21 -11.55 -20.53
C SER A 194 -3.29 -12.58 -19.41
N LEU A 195 -4.19 -12.38 -18.45
CA LEU A 195 -4.33 -13.26 -17.28
C LEU A 195 -4.91 -14.64 -17.63
N GLU A 196 -5.62 -14.77 -18.75
CA GLU A 196 -6.16 -16.05 -19.23
C GLU A 196 -5.15 -16.83 -20.07
N LYS A 197 -4.41 -16.14 -20.95
CA LYS A 197 -3.47 -16.79 -21.88
C LYS A 197 -2.07 -16.94 -21.31
N GLY A 198 -1.72 -16.18 -20.29
CA GLY A 198 -0.36 -16.11 -19.76
C GLY A 198 0.64 -15.44 -20.72
N GLU A 199 0.14 -14.65 -21.67
CA GLU A 199 0.95 -14.02 -22.72
C GLU A 199 1.21 -12.54 -22.42
N ILE A 200 2.40 -12.06 -22.78
CA ILE A 200 2.76 -10.65 -22.66
C ILE A 200 3.01 -10.02 -24.04
N ARG A 201 2.56 -8.78 -24.23
CA ARG A 201 2.88 -7.96 -25.40
C ARG A 201 3.28 -6.55 -25.02
N LEU A 202 4.17 -5.95 -25.82
CA LEU A 202 4.45 -4.52 -25.75
C LEU A 202 3.28 -3.74 -26.36
N LEU A 203 2.74 -2.77 -25.64
CA LEU A 203 1.72 -1.85 -26.18
C LEU A 203 2.36 -0.61 -26.79
N THR A 204 3.25 0.03 -26.03
CA THR A 204 3.93 1.26 -26.46
C THR A 204 5.20 1.51 -25.66
N THR A 205 6.04 2.41 -26.15
CA THR A 205 7.25 2.87 -25.47
C THR A 205 7.23 4.39 -25.37
N LEU A 206 7.26 4.89 -24.14
CA LEU A 206 7.35 6.32 -23.82
C LEU A 206 8.81 6.70 -23.56
N ASN A 207 9.11 8.00 -23.61
CA ASN A 207 10.49 8.51 -23.51
C ASN A 207 11.04 8.61 -22.09
N SER A 208 10.33 8.09 -21.09
CA SER A 208 10.72 8.12 -19.68
C SER A 208 9.97 7.06 -18.88
N ALA A 209 10.46 6.73 -17.69
CA ALA A 209 9.84 5.77 -16.78
C ALA A 209 8.37 6.09 -16.52
N ILE A 210 7.51 5.06 -16.56
CA ILE A 210 6.11 5.18 -16.14
C ILE A 210 6.07 5.05 -14.62
N THR A 211 5.60 6.10 -13.92
CA THR A 211 5.68 6.19 -12.45
C THR A 211 4.36 5.88 -11.73
N ASP A 212 3.22 6.06 -12.39
CA ASP A 212 1.90 5.74 -11.85
C ASP A 212 0.95 5.49 -13.04
N LEU A 213 0.02 4.55 -12.89
CA LEU A 213 -0.84 4.01 -13.94
C LEU A 213 -2.22 3.67 -13.36
N LYS A 214 -3.28 4.30 -13.88
CA LYS A 214 -4.66 4.05 -13.44
C LYS A 214 -5.60 3.95 -14.63
N ILE A 215 -6.57 3.07 -14.52
CA ILE A 215 -7.51 2.77 -15.61
C ILE A 215 -8.91 3.15 -15.15
N SER A 216 -9.58 4.02 -15.91
CA SER A 216 -11.02 4.24 -15.78
C SER A 216 -11.77 3.16 -16.55
N ARG A 217 -12.71 2.48 -15.89
CA ARG A 217 -13.62 1.54 -16.57
C ARG A 217 -14.77 2.26 -17.27
N HIS A 218 -14.97 3.55 -16.99
CA HIS A 218 -15.94 4.39 -17.68
C HIS A 218 -15.37 4.92 -18.99
N ASN A 219 -16.24 5.34 -19.92
CA ASN A 219 -15.86 5.95 -21.21
C ASN A 219 -14.92 5.07 -22.08
N GLY A 220 -15.12 3.75 -22.06
CA GLY A 220 -14.42 2.85 -22.98
C GLY A 220 -13.01 2.43 -22.57
N GLY A 221 -12.61 2.62 -21.30
CA GLY A 221 -11.34 2.09 -20.80
C GLY A 221 -10.16 3.07 -20.88
N LEU A 222 -10.35 4.31 -20.41
CA LEU A 222 -9.28 5.32 -20.44
C LEU A 222 -8.11 4.89 -19.55
N ILE A 223 -6.90 5.01 -20.07
CA ILE A 223 -5.67 4.71 -19.32
C ILE A 223 -4.94 6.02 -19.06
N TYR A 224 -4.73 6.34 -17.79
CA TYR A 224 -3.99 7.50 -17.35
C TYR A 224 -2.65 7.07 -16.80
N LEU A 225 -1.60 7.82 -17.11
CA LEU A 225 -0.29 7.59 -16.53
C LEU A 225 0.50 8.88 -16.32
N THR A 226 1.53 8.76 -15.47
CA THR A 226 2.55 9.79 -15.27
C THR A 226 3.91 9.27 -15.69
N LEU A 227 4.78 10.19 -16.09
CA LEU A 227 6.17 9.89 -16.44
C LEU A 227 7.13 10.54 -15.45
N LYS A 228 8.30 9.91 -15.22
CA LYS A 228 9.36 10.49 -14.37
C LYS A 228 9.90 11.82 -14.88
N SER A 229 9.90 12.04 -16.21
CA SER A 229 10.21 13.33 -16.83
C SER A 229 9.13 14.40 -16.63
N GLY A 230 7.96 14.02 -16.10
CA GLY A 230 6.80 14.86 -15.87
C GLY A 230 5.70 14.71 -16.92
N GLY A 231 4.57 15.33 -16.63
CA GLY A 231 3.37 15.33 -17.46
C GLY A 231 2.37 14.24 -17.08
N PHE A 232 1.11 14.51 -17.46
CA PHE A 232 0.00 13.61 -17.30
C PHE A 232 -0.49 13.19 -18.69
N TRP A 233 -0.64 11.89 -18.90
CA TRP A 233 -0.92 11.32 -20.20
C TRP A 233 -2.17 10.47 -20.14
N VAL A 234 -2.95 10.51 -21.21
CA VAL A 234 -4.17 9.71 -21.35
C VAL A 234 -4.13 8.90 -22.66
N SER A 235 -4.60 7.67 -22.61
CA SER A 235 -4.89 6.86 -23.77
C SER A 235 -6.39 6.64 -23.88
N ARG A 236 -6.91 6.78 -25.10
CA ARG A 236 -8.30 6.53 -25.46
C ARG A 236 -8.47 5.30 -26.34
N ASN A 237 -7.38 4.55 -26.55
CA ASN A 237 -7.31 3.38 -27.43
C ASN A 237 -6.60 2.21 -26.75
N ASN A 238 -6.94 1.97 -25.46
CA ASN A 238 -6.44 0.84 -24.67
C ASN A 238 -4.90 0.77 -24.56
N GLY A 239 -4.23 1.92 -24.54
CA GLY A 239 -2.79 2.03 -24.31
C GLY A 239 -1.92 1.92 -25.56
N GLN A 240 -2.52 1.89 -26.76
CA GLN A 240 -1.77 1.86 -28.02
C GLN A 240 -1.05 3.19 -28.31
N SER A 241 -1.70 4.31 -27.99
CA SER A 241 -1.07 5.63 -28.01
C SER A 241 -1.53 6.48 -26.83
N PHE A 242 -0.71 7.48 -26.50
CA PHE A 242 -0.95 8.41 -25.40
C PHE A 242 -0.84 9.86 -25.87
N GLU A 243 -1.73 10.69 -25.39
CA GLU A 243 -1.70 12.14 -25.54
C GLU A 243 -1.40 12.81 -24.21
N ARG A 244 -0.57 13.85 -24.23
CA ARG A 244 -0.25 14.64 -23.05
C ARG A 244 -1.37 15.64 -22.78
N ILE A 245 -1.82 15.73 -21.53
CA ILE A 245 -2.82 16.70 -21.08
C ILE A 245 -2.13 18.07 -20.92
N LYS A 246 -2.23 18.90 -21.96
CA LYS A 246 -1.55 20.21 -22.04
C LYS A 246 -2.10 21.27 -21.08
N PHE A 247 -3.34 21.13 -20.61
CA PHE A 247 -3.95 22.09 -19.67
C PHE A 247 -3.10 22.30 -18.41
N LEU A 248 -2.33 21.29 -17.98
CA LEU A 248 -1.45 21.39 -16.82
C LEU A 248 -0.22 22.28 -17.05
N ASP A 249 0.11 22.60 -18.30
CA ASP A 249 1.21 23.53 -18.65
C ASP A 249 0.95 24.95 -18.18
N ASP A 250 -0.33 25.34 -18.09
CA ASP A 250 -0.74 26.69 -17.66
C ASP A 250 -0.54 26.90 -16.14
N TYR A 251 -0.33 25.82 -15.38
CA TYR A 251 -0.14 25.84 -13.93
C TYR A 251 1.30 25.45 -13.60
N ARG A 252 2.15 26.43 -13.32
CA ARG A 252 3.58 26.21 -13.04
C ARG A 252 3.77 25.20 -11.88
N GLY A 253 4.22 24.00 -12.22
CA GLY A 253 4.44 22.90 -11.26
C GLY A 253 3.38 21.80 -11.32
N ALA A 254 2.22 22.01 -11.95
CA ALA A 254 1.18 20.99 -12.05
C ALA A 254 1.57 19.80 -12.95
N ASN A 255 2.55 19.99 -13.83
CA ASN A 255 3.16 18.91 -14.60
C ASN A 255 4.00 17.94 -13.78
N LYS A 256 4.32 18.25 -12.52
CA LYS A 256 4.90 17.31 -11.58
C LYS A 256 3.76 16.73 -10.75
N ILE A 257 3.22 15.62 -11.24
CA ILE A 257 2.18 14.85 -10.55
C ILE A 257 2.87 13.87 -9.62
N ASN A 258 2.59 13.99 -8.33
CA ASN A 258 3.16 13.14 -7.29
C ASN A 258 2.30 11.89 -7.05
N ASP A 259 0.99 12.01 -7.24
CA ASP A 259 -0.02 10.94 -7.18
C ASP A 259 -1.30 11.47 -7.86
N PHE A 260 -2.16 10.59 -8.37
CA PHE A 260 -3.46 11.00 -8.91
C PHE A 260 -4.51 9.92 -8.71
N LEU A 261 -5.79 10.23 -8.50
CA LEU A 261 -6.86 9.24 -8.41
C LEU A 261 -7.82 9.41 -9.56
N VAL A 262 -8.37 8.30 -10.03
CA VAL A 262 -9.46 8.29 -11.01
C VAL A 262 -10.69 7.74 -10.30
N ALA A 263 -11.70 8.59 -10.17
CA ALA A 263 -12.95 8.25 -9.50
C ALA A 263 -13.69 7.15 -10.28
N SER A 264 -14.17 6.18 -9.52
CA SER A 264 -14.87 4.99 -9.98
C SER A 264 -16.37 5.23 -10.25
N LEU A 265 -16.95 6.34 -9.80
CA LEU A 265 -18.34 6.74 -10.09
C LEU A 265 -18.39 8.02 -10.95
N GLY A 266 -19.22 8.02 -12.01
CA GLY A 266 -19.45 9.17 -12.89
C GLY A 266 -18.45 9.32 -14.07
N ASN A 267 -18.35 10.54 -14.62
CA ASN A 267 -17.61 10.92 -15.86
C ASN A 267 -16.07 10.77 -15.81
N SER A 268 -15.54 9.80 -15.04
CA SER A 268 -14.11 9.63 -14.75
C SER A 268 -13.49 10.90 -14.18
N SER A 269 -13.99 11.34 -13.01
CA SER A 269 -13.35 12.47 -12.32
C SER A 269 -11.92 12.12 -11.95
N ILE A 270 -10.99 13.06 -12.08
CA ILE A 270 -9.58 12.85 -11.77
C ILE A 270 -9.19 13.85 -10.70
N TYR A 271 -8.45 13.40 -9.71
CA TYR A 271 -7.85 14.26 -8.68
C TYR A 271 -6.34 14.08 -8.77
N ALA A 272 -5.56 15.14 -8.83
CA ALA A 272 -4.11 15.04 -8.94
C ALA A 272 -3.43 15.85 -7.84
N ALA A 273 -2.55 15.18 -7.10
CA ALA A 273 -1.60 15.78 -6.19
C ALA A 273 -0.38 16.25 -6.99
N THR A 274 -0.10 17.56 -6.97
CA THR A 274 0.96 18.14 -7.78
C THR A 274 1.85 19.09 -6.98
N ASP A 275 2.99 19.49 -7.55
CA ASP A 275 3.82 20.55 -6.98
C ASP A 275 3.15 21.94 -6.99
N TYR A 276 2.10 22.14 -7.79
CA TYR A 276 1.31 23.37 -7.77
C TYR A 276 0.26 23.37 -6.65
N GLY A 277 -0.23 22.19 -6.27
CA GLY A 277 -1.33 22.02 -5.32
C GLY A 277 -2.23 20.84 -5.69
N LEU A 278 -3.40 20.76 -5.07
CA LEU A 278 -4.43 19.79 -5.43
C LEU A 278 -5.29 20.34 -6.58
N ILE A 279 -5.49 19.55 -7.62
CA ILE A 279 -6.33 19.89 -8.76
C ILE A 279 -7.29 18.75 -9.08
N LYS A 280 -8.43 19.06 -9.72
CA LYS A 280 -9.40 18.07 -10.19
C LYS A 280 -9.87 18.33 -11.62
N SER A 281 -10.26 17.26 -12.30
CA SER A 281 -11.05 17.28 -13.52
C SER A 281 -12.34 16.50 -13.30
N LEU A 282 -13.46 16.98 -13.85
CA LEU A 282 -14.76 16.31 -13.80
C LEU A 282 -15.18 15.73 -15.17
N ASN A 283 -14.31 15.85 -16.17
CA ASN A 283 -14.55 15.46 -17.56
C ASN A 283 -13.32 14.75 -18.13
N SER A 284 -12.90 13.67 -17.45
CA SER A 284 -11.86 12.76 -17.98
C SER A 284 -10.52 13.43 -18.35
N GLY A 285 -10.19 14.55 -17.71
CA GLY A 285 -8.93 15.28 -17.93
C GLY A 285 -8.97 16.38 -18.99
N GLU A 286 -10.13 16.68 -19.58
CA GLU A 286 -10.28 17.73 -20.60
C GLU A 286 -10.13 19.14 -20.02
N THR A 287 -10.76 19.38 -18.87
CA THR A 287 -10.65 20.66 -18.14
C THR A 287 -10.32 20.41 -16.68
N TRP A 288 -9.60 21.34 -16.04
CA TRP A 288 -9.21 21.21 -14.65
C TRP A 288 -9.54 22.45 -13.81
N GLN A 289 -9.72 22.19 -12.52
CA GLN A 289 -10.01 23.18 -11.49
C GLN A 289 -9.04 23.00 -10.34
N VAL A 290 -8.58 24.11 -9.78
CA VAL A 290 -7.72 24.15 -8.59
C VAL A 290 -8.58 24.21 -7.34
N PHE A 291 -8.21 23.47 -6.29
CA PHE A 291 -8.83 23.62 -4.97
C PHE A 291 -8.30 24.88 -4.27
N LYS A 292 -8.87 26.04 -4.61
CA LYS A 292 -8.47 27.34 -4.03
C LYS A 292 -8.73 27.47 -2.52
N SER A 293 -9.63 26.64 -1.98
CA SER A 293 -9.93 26.53 -0.55
C SER A 293 -8.84 25.81 0.24
N LEU A 294 -7.94 25.06 -0.42
CA LEU A 294 -6.85 24.38 0.24
C LEU A 294 -5.91 25.44 0.86
N PRO A 295 -5.52 25.31 2.14
CA PRO A 295 -4.67 26.31 2.80
C PRO A 295 -3.38 26.59 2.02
N ALA A 296 -3.01 27.87 1.89
CA ALA A 296 -1.85 28.31 1.10
C ALA A 296 -0.52 27.75 1.63
N GLU A 297 -0.49 27.36 2.91
CA GLU A 297 0.61 26.69 3.61
C GLU A 297 0.73 25.19 3.30
N ALA A 298 -0.07 24.66 2.37
CA ALA A 298 0.05 23.32 1.79
C ALA A 298 0.80 23.35 0.44
N PRO A 299 2.09 23.74 0.37
CA PRO A 299 2.82 23.70 -0.88
C PRO A 299 3.06 22.26 -1.28
N LYS A 300 2.83 21.91 -2.55
CA LYS A 300 3.15 20.60 -3.14
C LYS A 300 2.48 19.42 -2.43
N ILE A 301 1.48 18.84 -3.09
CA ILE A 301 0.77 17.69 -2.53
C ILE A 301 1.54 16.43 -2.88
N SER A 302 1.91 15.62 -1.89
CA SER A 302 2.74 14.43 -2.09
C SER A 302 1.94 13.17 -2.40
N THR A 303 0.73 13.06 -1.87
CA THR A 303 -0.22 11.96 -2.12
C THR A 303 -1.63 12.40 -1.74
N LEU A 304 -2.63 11.67 -2.21
CA LEU A 304 -4.03 11.92 -1.91
C LEU A 304 -4.82 10.60 -1.75
N ALA A 305 -5.91 10.66 -0.99
CA ALA A 305 -6.91 9.60 -0.92
C ALA A 305 -8.31 10.19 -1.03
N LEU A 306 -9.26 9.41 -1.54
CA LEU A 306 -10.63 9.83 -1.81
C LEU A 306 -11.63 8.78 -1.31
N LYS A 307 -12.66 9.24 -0.60
CA LYS A 307 -13.87 8.48 -0.32
C LYS A 307 -15.03 9.20 -1.01
N GLU A 308 -15.36 8.75 -2.23
CA GLU A 308 -16.28 9.46 -3.14
C GLU A 308 -17.64 9.78 -2.53
N ASN A 309 -18.17 8.87 -1.71
CA ASN A 309 -19.38 9.07 -0.92
C ASN A 309 -19.01 8.78 0.55
N PRO A 310 -18.96 9.79 1.43
CA PRO A 310 -19.66 11.08 1.35
C PRO A 310 -18.85 12.27 0.76
N GLY A 311 -17.77 12.03 0.00
CA GLY A 311 -16.98 13.10 -0.62
C GLY A 311 -15.81 13.59 0.24
N GLU A 312 -15.19 12.67 0.97
CA GLU A 312 -14.02 12.99 1.80
C GLU A 312 -12.75 12.95 0.97
N ILE A 313 -11.91 13.98 1.12
CA ILE A 313 -10.63 14.10 0.42
C ILE A 313 -9.54 14.25 1.46
N PHE A 314 -8.49 13.45 1.32
CA PHE A 314 -7.28 13.54 2.13
C PHE A 314 -6.14 13.93 1.19
N ALA A 315 -5.41 14.98 1.54
CA ALA A 315 -4.23 15.44 0.80
C ALA A 315 -3.07 15.59 1.78
N ALA A 316 -1.89 15.08 1.42
CA ALA A 316 -0.70 15.26 2.26
C ALA A 316 0.23 16.33 1.70
N SER A 317 0.75 17.19 2.58
CA SER A 317 1.79 18.17 2.25
C SER A 317 2.63 18.46 3.49
N ASN A 318 3.96 18.49 3.32
CA ASN A 318 4.95 18.75 4.38
C ASN A 318 4.70 17.97 5.69
N GLY A 319 4.36 16.68 5.57
CA GLY A 319 4.13 15.82 6.74
C GLY A 319 2.76 15.98 7.41
N LYS A 320 1.96 16.97 6.98
CA LYS A 320 0.58 17.20 7.45
C LYS A 320 -0.44 16.57 6.52
N ILE A 321 -1.62 16.30 7.08
CA ILE A 321 -2.79 15.81 6.35
C ILE A 321 -3.85 16.91 6.34
N TYR A 322 -4.34 17.23 5.15
CA TYR A 322 -5.46 18.13 4.93
C TYR A 322 -6.67 17.27 4.59
N LYS A 323 -7.69 17.31 5.44
CA LYS A 323 -8.92 16.53 5.32
C LYS A 323 -10.08 17.44 4.98
N SER A 324 -10.80 17.13 3.92
CA SER A 324 -12.10 17.72 3.61
C SER A 324 -13.19 16.66 3.76
N ARG A 325 -14.37 17.08 4.24
CA ARG A 325 -15.59 16.26 4.34
C ARG A 325 -16.71 16.75 3.41
N ASP A 326 -16.40 17.71 2.55
CA ASP A 326 -17.38 18.46 1.75
C ASP A 326 -16.88 18.68 0.31
N TYR A 327 -16.28 17.64 -0.29
CA TYR A 327 -15.78 17.66 -1.67
C TYR A 327 -14.72 18.75 -1.93
N GLY A 328 -13.96 19.12 -0.89
CA GLY A 328 -12.89 20.10 -0.92
C GLY A 328 -13.37 21.55 -0.79
N LEU A 329 -14.56 21.82 -0.27
CA LEU A 329 -15.02 23.19 0.00
C LEU A 329 -14.33 23.78 1.24
N SER A 330 -14.11 22.98 2.27
CA SER A 330 -13.38 23.33 3.48
C SER A 330 -12.40 22.23 3.90
N TRP A 331 -11.38 22.60 4.68
CA TRP A 331 -10.28 21.72 5.06
C TRP A 331 -9.97 21.84 6.54
N GLN A 332 -9.79 20.68 7.17
CA GLN A 332 -9.22 20.53 8.49
C GLN A 332 -7.77 20.06 8.35
N ILE A 333 -6.89 20.60 9.19
CA ILE A 333 -5.47 20.27 9.17
C ILE A 333 -5.19 19.34 10.34
N PHE A 334 -4.54 18.22 10.04
CA PHE A 334 -4.04 17.29 11.03
C PHE A 334 -2.52 17.19 10.91
N ASP A 335 -1.84 17.43 12.03
CA ASP A 335 -0.39 17.32 12.13
C ASP A 335 -0.02 16.07 12.94
N PRO A 336 0.39 14.97 12.29
CA PRO A 336 0.84 13.76 12.98
C PRO A 336 2.22 13.91 13.64
N GLY A 337 2.88 15.06 13.50
CA GLY A 337 4.21 15.32 14.05
C GLY A 337 5.35 14.76 13.19
N PHE A 338 5.19 14.69 11.87
CA PHE A 338 6.27 14.30 10.95
C PHE A 338 7.14 15.50 10.63
N THR A 339 8.34 15.54 11.19
CA THR A 339 9.26 16.67 10.99
C THR A 339 10.32 16.39 9.92
N ASP A 340 10.60 15.13 9.61
CA ASP A 340 11.70 14.72 8.72
C ASP A 340 11.31 13.71 7.63
N ARG A 341 10.02 13.41 7.47
CA ARG A 341 9.51 12.44 6.48
C ARG A 341 8.33 12.98 5.71
N LYS A 342 8.22 12.56 4.44
CA LYS A 342 7.07 12.85 3.58
C LYS A 342 6.08 11.71 3.65
N ILE A 343 4.79 12.04 3.72
CA ILE A 343 3.72 11.05 3.53
C ILE A 343 3.74 10.65 2.05
N SER A 344 3.94 9.36 1.80
CA SER A 344 4.11 8.79 0.46
C SER A 344 2.85 8.10 -0.07
N THR A 345 1.97 7.63 0.82
CA THR A 345 0.72 6.98 0.44
C THR A 345 -0.31 7.13 1.56
N ILE A 346 -1.59 7.17 1.19
CA ILE A 346 -2.74 7.17 2.12
C ILE A 346 -3.71 6.10 1.61
N ASN A 347 -4.08 5.16 2.48
CA ASN A 347 -5.08 4.14 2.22
C ASN A 347 -6.26 4.31 3.18
N LEU A 348 -7.48 4.07 2.69
CA LEU A 348 -8.73 4.27 3.40
C LEU A 348 -9.58 3.00 3.33
N GLU A 349 -10.11 2.55 4.47
CA GLU A 349 -11.15 1.52 4.52
C GLU A 349 -12.15 1.80 5.65
N GLY A 350 -13.41 1.99 5.30
CA GLY A 350 -14.42 2.42 6.27
C GLY A 350 -14.01 3.76 6.88
N ASN A 351 -13.67 3.75 8.18
CA ASN A 351 -13.14 4.92 8.90
C ASN A 351 -11.64 4.79 9.20
N LYS A 352 -11.05 3.62 8.92
CA LYS A 352 -9.63 3.33 9.06
C LYS A 352 -8.87 4.11 8.00
N ILE A 353 -7.93 4.93 8.45
CA ILE A 353 -6.93 5.59 7.62
C ILE A 353 -5.61 4.89 7.91
N ILE A 354 -4.78 4.70 6.90
CA ILE A 354 -3.40 4.22 7.03
C ILE A 354 -2.51 5.04 6.12
N ILE A 355 -1.42 5.60 6.65
CA ILE A 355 -0.52 6.48 5.90
C ILE A 355 0.89 5.94 5.88
N GLY A 356 1.50 5.82 4.71
CA GLY A 356 2.90 5.47 4.49
C GLY A 356 3.80 6.69 4.49
N THR A 357 5.07 6.55 4.91
CA THR A 357 6.05 7.64 4.79
C THR A 357 7.37 7.19 4.16
N LYS A 358 8.06 8.15 3.55
CA LYS A 358 9.42 8.00 3.00
C LYS A 358 10.28 9.22 3.34
N LYS A 359 11.60 9.08 3.27
CA LYS A 359 12.53 10.22 3.40
C LYS A 359 12.40 11.24 2.27
#